data_AF-A0A7X9DDI2-F1
#
_entry.id   AF-A0A7X9DDI2-F1
#
_cell.length_a   1.000
_cell.length_b   1.000
_cell.length_c   1.000
_cell.angle_alpha   90.00
_cell.angle_beta   90.00
_cell.angle_gamma   90.00
#
_symmetry.space_group_name_H-M   'P 1'
#
loop_
_entity.id
_entity.type
_entity.pdbx_description
1 polymer ?
#
loop_
_entity_poly.entity_id
_entity_poly.type
_entity_poly.pdbx_seq_one_letter_code
_entity_poly.pdbx_strand_id
1 'polypeptide(L)'
;MKNLRDFLGIGMDKVNVVKILLKDKKYEVAIEPYDVSILTIFTDPSFVSHCFQFKHSIQADQLVEDLREIISTNKWNDFLSVLPAFPDGGVQIVRKDSKSGHPIDKSCLREVIAKMYPRTNHLPIAMFGDGHNDIPAMKVRNVIPLSFANAHEDIQEFIKMQKGHLSKFNAPEDLGVVDGLLYLAKKDFFKKDSRKIIDLIKNSFPNLV
;
A
#
# COMPACT_ATOMS: atom_id res chain seq x y z
N MET A 1 -28.64 -2.59 -6.96
CA MET A 1 -28.00 -1.95 -5.80
C MET A 1 -26.83 -1.13 -6.35
N LYS A 2 -26.76 0.19 -6.13
CA LYS A 2 -25.61 0.99 -6.59
C LYS A 2 -24.37 0.57 -5.79
N ASN A 3 -23.22 0.39 -6.44
CA ASN A 3 -21.96 0.12 -5.71
C ASN A 3 -21.41 1.43 -5.10
N LEU A 4 -20.41 1.35 -4.21
CA LEU A 4 -19.85 2.53 -3.54
C LEU A 4 -19.30 3.58 -4.54
N ARG A 5 -18.70 3.15 -5.66
CA ARG A 5 -18.19 4.06 -6.69
C ARG A 5 -19.33 4.86 -7.34
N ASP A 6 -20.41 4.18 -7.74
CA ASP A 6 -21.61 4.81 -8.29
C ASP A 6 -22.26 5.77 -7.29
N PHE A 7 -22.26 5.41 -6.00
CA PHE A 7 -22.80 6.24 -4.93
C PHE A 7 -22.01 7.55 -4.78
N LEU A 8 -20.67 7.46 -4.85
CA LEU A 8 -19.78 8.62 -4.80
C LEU A 8 -19.75 9.41 -6.12
N GLY A 9 -20.44 8.97 -7.18
CA GLY A 9 -20.41 9.62 -8.50
C GLY A 9 -19.12 9.35 -9.30
N ILE A 10 -18.38 8.30 -8.91
CA ILE A 10 -17.15 7.85 -9.56
C ILE A 10 -17.53 6.88 -10.69
N GLY A 11 -17.51 7.35 -11.93
CA GLY A 11 -17.71 6.48 -13.10
C GLY A 11 -16.60 5.42 -13.20
N MET A 12 -16.91 4.28 -13.84
CA MET A 12 -15.96 3.18 -14.09
C MET A 12 -14.70 3.64 -14.85
N ASP A 13 -14.86 4.63 -15.72
CA ASP A 13 -13.81 5.10 -16.65
C ASP A 13 -13.00 6.27 -16.10
N LYS A 14 -13.30 6.71 -14.87
CA LYS A 14 -12.67 7.90 -14.29
C LYS A 14 -11.38 7.53 -13.55
N VAL A 15 -10.28 7.97 -14.13
CA VAL A 15 -8.92 7.95 -13.58
C VAL A 15 -8.48 9.37 -13.23
N ASN A 16 -7.51 9.52 -12.33
CA ASN A 16 -6.88 10.78 -11.93
C ASN A 16 -7.70 11.61 -10.92
N VAL A 17 -8.22 12.76 -11.34
CA VAL A 17 -8.94 13.72 -10.49
C VAL A 17 -10.43 13.61 -10.76
N VAL A 18 -11.21 13.30 -9.73
CA VAL A 18 -12.66 13.18 -9.85
C VAL A 18 -13.39 14.03 -8.82
N LYS A 19 -14.60 14.47 -9.19
CA LYS A 19 -15.52 15.06 -8.23
C LYS A 19 -16.33 13.94 -7.59
N ILE A 20 -16.14 13.71 -6.30
CA ILE A 20 -16.97 12.82 -5.51
C ILE A 20 -18.09 13.60 -4.82
N LEU A 21 -19.23 12.94 -4.64
CA LEU A 21 -20.35 13.46 -3.84
C LEU A 21 -20.31 12.81 -2.45
N LEU A 22 -20.11 13.62 -1.42
CA LEU A 22 -20.20 13.22 -0.02
C LEU A 22 -21.17 14.16 0.70
N LYS A 23 -22.23 13.62 1.32
CA LYS A 23 -23.23 14.38 2.08
C LYS A 23 -23.71 15.63 1.32
N ASP A 24 -24.12 15.44 0.06
CA ASP A 24 -24.59 16.48 -0.87
C ASP A 24 -23.58 17.58 -1.24
N LYS A 25 -22.30 17.44 -0.85
CA LYS A 25 -21.20 18.32 -1.24
C LYS A 25 -20.29 17.64 -2.25
N LYS A 26 -19.77 18.42 -3.20
CA LYS A 26 -18.81 17.96 -4.21
C LYS A 26 -17.39 18.26 -3.74
N TYR A 27 -16.57 17.22 -3.67
CA TYR A 27 -15.15 17.32 -3.34
C TYR A 27 -14.31 16.87 -4.53
N GLU A 28 -13.17 17.51 -4.74
CA GLU A 28 -12.22 17.12 -5.77
C GLU A 28 -11.13 16.26 -5.12
N VAL A 29 -10.98 15.02 -5.60
CA VAL A 29 -10.09 14.02 -5.01
C VAL A 29 -9.31 13.26 -6.08
N ALA A 30 -8.15 12.70 -5.71
CA ALA A 30 -7.41 11.77 -6.56
C ALA A 30 -7.91 10.34 -6.32
N ILE A 31 -8.10 9.58 -7.40
CA ILE A 31 -8.31 8.13 -7.33
C ILE A 31 -7.18 7.46 -8.10
N GLU A 32 -6.55 6.49 -7.44
CA GLU A 32 -5.53 5.65 -8.04
C GLU A 32 -6.09 4.91 -9.27
N PRO A 33 -5.45 5.05 -10.44
CA PRO A 33 -5.97 4.46 -11.66
C PRO A 33 -5.77 2.93 -11.67
N TYR A 34 -6.75 2.21 -12.21
CA TYR A 34 -6.69 0.77 -12.54
C TYR A 34 -6.78 -0.25 -11.38
N ASP A 35 -6.83 0.13 -10.11
CA ASP A 35 -7.16 -0.81 -9.04
C ASP A 35 -8.68 -0.84 -8.78
N VAL A 36 -9.33 -1.93 -9.22
CA VAL A 36 -10.76 -2.19 -8.98
C VAL A 36 -11.01 -2.91 -7.64
N SER A 37 -9.96 -3.37 -6.98
CA SER A 37 -10.01 -4.09 -5.71
C SER A 37 -9.88 -3.19 -4.49
N ILE A 38 -9.21 -2.05 -4.63
CA ILE A 38 -8.96 -1.06 -3.57
C ILE A 38 -9.33 0.32 -4.09
N LEU A 39 -10.14 1.07 -3.35
CA LEU A 39 -10.40 2.48 -3.64
C LEU A 39 -9.54 3.33 -2.70
N THR A 40 -8.45 3.88 -3.23
CA THR A 40 -7.61 4.89 -2.54
C THR A 40 -8.10 6.29 -2.92
N ILE A 41 -8.37 7.13 -1.93
CA ILE A 41 -8.77 8.53 -2.09
C ILE A 41 -7.74 9.40 -1.39
N PHE A 42 -7.05 10.28 -2.12
CA PHE A 42 -6.05 11.19 -1.54
C PHE A 42 -6.67 12.57 -1.25
N THR A 43 -6.47 13.08 -0.03
CA THR A 43 -6.93 14.41 0.41
C THR A 43 -5.85 15.48 0.42
N ASP A 44 -4.57 15.09 0.30
CA ASP A 44 -3.42 16.01 0.24
C ASP A 44 -2.79 16.04 -1.16
N PRO A 45 -2.75 17.20 -1.83
CA PRO A 45 -2.09 17.37 -3.12
C PRO A 45 -0.58 17.32 -3.14
N SER A 46 0.08 17.65 -2.03
CA SER A 46 1.54 17.81 -1.99
C SER A 46 2.27 16.48 -2.20
N PHE A 47 1.67 15.36 -1.77
CA PHE A 47 2.22 14.00 -1.96
C PHE A 47 1.94 13.42 -3.35
N VAL A 48 0.96 13.97 -4.08
CA VAL A 48 0.65 13.62 -5.48
C VAL A 48 1.26 14.65 -6.45
N SER A 49 2.10 15.58 -5.95
CA SER A 49 2.55 16.78 -6.67
C SER A 49 3.36 16.53 -7.94
N HIS A 50 3.88 15.32 -8.16
CA HIS A 50 4.47 14.93 -9.44
C HIS A 50 3.43 14.67 -10.54
N CYS A 51 2.14 14.53 -10.20
CA CYS A 51 1.07 14.25 -11.16
C CYS A 51 -0.18 15.15 -11.02
N PHE A 52 -0.57 15.65 -9.84
CA PHE A 52 -1.83 16.39 -9.67
C PHE A 52 -1.79 17.45 -8.53
N GLN A 53 -2.38 18.64 -8.77
CA GLN A 53 -2.62 19.69 -7.76
C GLN A 53 -4.10 19.70 -7.34
N PHE A 54 -4.37 19.75 -6.04
CA PHE A 54 -5.71 19.83 -5.42
C PHE A 54 -5.80 21.07 -4.52
N LYS A 55 -7.01 21.55 -4.25
CA LYS A 55 -7.29 22.42 -3.10
C LYS A 55 -7.72 21.54 -1.93
N HIS A 56 -7.06 21.64 -0.77
CA HIS A 56 -7.51 20.97 0.47
C HIS A 56 -8.96 21.37 0.77
N SER A 57 -9.90 20.51 0.40
CA SER A 57 -11.34 20.74 0.53
C SER A 57 -11.99 19.85 1.59
N ILE A 58 -11.30 18.77 2.00
CA ILE A 58 -11.72 17.84 3.05
C ILE A 58 -10.48 17.31 3.79
N GLN A 59 -10.59 17.15 5.11
CA GLN A 59 -9.55 16.55 5.96
C GLN A 59 -9.64 15.01 5.88
N ALA A 60 -8.49 14.31 5.94
CA ALA A 60 -8.44 12.85 5.79
C ALA A 60 -9.28 12.11 6.86
N ASP A 61 -9.20 12.56 8.12
CA ASP A 61 -9.99 11.98 9.21
C ASP A 61 -11.50 12.20 9.02
N GLN A 62 -11.89 13.39 8.56
CA GLN A 62 -13.28 13.67 8.22
C GLN A 62 -13.77 12.77 7.07
N LEU A 63 -12.93 12.53 6.07
CA LEU A 63 -13.24 11.62 4.98
C LEU A 63 -13.41 10.17 5.48
N VAL A 64 -12.56 9.72 6.40
CA VAL A 64 -12.70 8.39 7.04
C VAL A 64 -14.05 8.26 7.74
N GLU A 65 -14.44 9.25 8.54
CA GLU A 65 -15.72 9.25 9.26
C GLU A 65 -16.91 9.24 8.30
N ASP A 66 -16.89 10.12 7.29
CA ASP A 66 -17.96 10.22 6.29
C ASP A 66 -18.14 8.92 5.51
N LEU A 67 -17.03 8.28 5.10
CA LEU A 67 -17.06 7.00 4.39
C LEU A 67 -17.58 5.85 5.27
N ARG A 68 -17.20 5.82 6.55
CA ARG A 68 -17.72 4.82 7.52
C ARG A 68 -19.22 4.98 7.72
N GLU A 69 -19.70 6.20 7.84
CA GLU A 69 -21.13 6.49 7.96
C GLU A 69 -21.92 6.04 6.71
N ILE A 70 -21.40 6.34 5.51
CA ILE A 70 -21.99 5.92 4.24
C ILE A 70 -22.06 4.39 4.14
N ILE A 71 -20.96 3.69 4.41
CA ILE A 71 -20.90 2.22 4.36
C ILE A 71 -21.87 1.61 5.37
N SER A 72 -21.96 2.19 6.57
CA SER A 72 -22.87 1.71 7.62
C SER A 72 -24.33 1.89 7.26
N THR A 73 -24.71 3.09 6.83
CA THR A 73 -26.09 3.42 6.42
C THR A 73 -26.58 2.54 5.27
N ASN A 74 -25.68 2.17 4.34
CA ASN A 74 -25.99 1.30 3.22
C ASN A 74 -25.83 -0.20 3.51
N LYS A 75 -25.51 -0.59 4.76
CA LYS A 75 -25.30 -1.99 5.20
C LYS A 75 -24.18 -2.70 4.43
N TRP A 76 -23.11 -1.98 4.09
CA TRP A 76 -21.93 -2.54 3.43
C TRP A 76 -20.80 -2.92 4.40
N ASN A 77 -21.00 -2.72 5.71
CA ASN A 77 -20.00 -3.04 6.75
C ASN A 77 -19.56 -4.51 6.74
N ASP A 78 -20.39 -5.43 6.25
CA ASP A 78 -20.05 -6.85 6.16
C ASP A 78 -19.03 -7.14 5.05
N PHE A 79 -18.92 -6.23 4.07
CA PHE A 79 -18.12 -6.44 2.85
C PHE A 79 -16.97 -5.45 2.69
N LEU A 80 -17.04 -4.28 3.33
CA LEU A 80 -16.09 -3.20 3.16
C LEU A 80 -15.53 -2.72 4.50
N SER A 81 -14.30 -2.24 4.48
CA SER A 81 -13.63 -1.58 5.60
C SER A 81 -12.95 -0.31 5.13
N VAL A 82 -13.10 0.78 5.89
CA VAL A 82 -12.35 2.02 5.70
C VAL A 82 -11.14 1.99 6.63
N LEU A 83 -9.95 1.96 6.03
CA LEU A 83 -8.69 2.02 6.77
C LEU A 83 -8.49 3.41 7.38
N PRO A 84 -7.73 3.54 8.48
CA PRO A 84 -7.30 4.84 8.98
C PRO A 84 -6.60 5.66 7.89
N ALA A 85 -6.65 6.98 8.00
CA ALA A 85 -5.89 7.86 7.12
C ALA A 85 -4.40 7.56 7.23
N PHE A 86 -3.73 7.50 6.08
CA PHE A 86 -2.27 7.44 6.01
C PHE A 86 -1.68 8.84 6.21
N PRO A 87 -0.42 8.96 6.68
CA PRO A 87 0.22 10.27 6.89
C PRO A 87 0.37 11.13 5.63
N ASP A 88 0.29 10.53 4.44
CA ASP A 88 0.24 11.21 3.14
C ASP A 88 -1.17 11.72 2.76
N GLY A 89 -2.16 11.57 3.64
CA GLY A 89 -3.55 11.93 3.40
C GLY A 89 -4.33 10.93 2.54
N GLY A 90 -3.76 9.76 2.24
CA GLY A 90 -4.47 8.67 1.59
C GLY A 90 -5.51 8.03 2.51
N VAL A 91 -6.69 7.74 1.98
CA VAL A 91 -7.75 6.97 2.66
C VAL A 91 -8.13 5.80 1.77
N GLN A 92 -8.00 4.57 2.27
CA GLN A 92 -8.30 3.36 1.52
C GLN A 92 -9.58 2.68 1.99
N ILE A 93 -10.40 2.28 1.03
CA ILE A 93 -11.51 1.36 1.24
C ILE A 93 -11.15 0.02 0.63
N VAL A 94 -11.16 -1.02 1.46
CA VAL A 94 -10.80 -2.39 1.07
C VAL A 94 -11.98 -3.33 1.30
N ARG A 95 -11.97 -4.45 0.59
CA ARG A 95 -12.92 -5.55 0.83
C ARG A 95 -12.59 -6.28 2.11
N LYS A 96 -13.60 -6.89 2.73
CA LYS A 96 -13.43 -7.84 3.83
C LYS A 96 -13.46 -9.27 3.30
N ASP A 97 -12.68 -10.14 3.91
CA ASP A 97 -12.79 -11.58 3.67
C ASP A 97 -14.13 -12.08 4.21
N SER A 98 -14.87 -12.81 3.36
CA SER A 98 -16.25 -13.21 3.67
C SER A 98 -16.35 -14.24 4.79
N LYS A 99 -15.24 -14.87 5.20
CA LYS A 99 -15.22 -15.89 6.27
C LYS A 99 -14.78 -15.31 7.60
N SER A 100 -13.76 -14.47 7.60
CA SER A 100 -13.14 -13.90 8.80
C SER A 100 -13.65 -12.50 9.13
N GLY A 101 -14.23 -11.78 8.16
CA GLY A 101 -14.62 -10.38 8.31
C GLY A 101 -13.43 -9.41 8.40
N HIS A 102 -12.19 -9.90 8.26
CA HIS A 102 -11.00 -9.07 8.30
C HIS A 102 -10.79 -8.31 6.97
N PRO A 103 -10.28 -7.07 7.01
CA PRO A 103 -9.88 -6.34 5.81
C PRO A 103 -8.86 -7.12 4.99
N ILE A 104 -9.07 -7.19 3.67
CA ILE A 104 -8.12 -7.76 2.71
C ILE A 104 -7.16 -6.63 2.31
N ASP A 105 -6.09 -6.47 3.08
CA ASP A 105 -5.01 -5.51 2.81
C ASP A 105 -3.63 -6.22 2.81
N LYS A 106 -2.53 -5.46 2.81
CA LYS A 106 -1.18 -6.05 2.80
C LYS A 106 -0.91 -6.93 4.04
N SER A 107 -1.62 -6.78 5.16
CA SER A 107 -1.49 -7.68 6.33
C SER A 107 -1.84 -9.15 6.03
N CYS A 108 -2.60 -9.41 4.96
CA CYS A 108 -2.91 -10.76 4.49
C CYS A 108 -1.71 -11.48 3.83
N LEU A 109 -0.55 -10.82 3.67
CA LEU A 109 0.66 -11.36 3.02
C LEU A 109 1.00 -12.77 3.48
N ARG A 110 0.96 -13.03 4.79
CA ARG A 110 1.31 -14.35 5.35
C ARG A 110 0.33 -15.44 4.95
N GLU A 111 -0.96 -15.13 4.89
CA GLU A 111 -1.97 -16.11 4.47
C GLU A 111 -1.82 -16.46 2.98
N VAL A 112 -1.51 -15.45 2.16
CA VAL A 112 -1.24 -15.63 0.73
C VAL A 112 0.00 -16.51 0.53
N ILE A 113 1.11 -16.19 1.20
CA ILE A 113 2.35 -16.98 1.12
C ILE A 113 2.13 -18.40 1.63
N ALA A 114 1.40 -18.59 2.74
CA ALA A 114 1.11 -19.92 3.28
C ALA A 114 0.28 -20.77 2.29
N LYS A 115 -0.65 -20.16 1.55
CA LYS A 115 -1.41 -20.86 0.50
C LYS A 115 -0.54 -21.21 -0.71
N MET A 116 0.37 -20.32 -1.13
CA MET A 116 1.28 -20.56 -2.25
C MET A 116 2.35 -21.61 -1.91
N TYR A 117 2.81 -21.62 -0.66
CA TYR A 117 3.86 -22.51 -0.16
C TYR A 117 3.37 -23.30 1.07
N PRO A 118 2.42 -24.23 0.91
CA PRO A 118 1.76 -24.92 2.02
C PRO A 118 2.69 -25.87 2.80
N ARG A 119 3.87 -26.19 2.25
CA ARG A 119 4.87 -27.04 2.89
C ARG A 119 5.84 -26.27 3.78
N THR A 120 5.76 -24.94 3.81
CA THR A 120 6.73 -24.09 4.52
C THR A 120 6.04 -23.38 5.69
N ASN A 121 5.81 -24.10 6.78
CA ASN A 121 5.00 -23.61 7.90
C ASN A 121 5.60 -22.40 8.66
N HIS A 122 6.89 -22.08 8.49
CA HIS A 122 7.58 -21.05 9.27
C HIS A 122 8.70 -20.32 8.51
N LEU A 123 8.52 -20.02 7.22
CA LEU A 123 9.52 -19.22 6.51
C LEU A 123 9.56 -17.79 7.08
N PRO A 124 10.74 -17.28 7.50
CA PRO A 124 10.89 -15.84 7.66
C PRO A 124 10.69 -15.18 6.30
N ILE A 125 9.78 -14.22 6.24
CA ILE A 125 9.46 -13.48 5.02
C ILE A 125 10.23 -12.16 5.08
N ALA A 126 11.23 -11.97 4.24
CA ALA A 126 11.81 -10.65 4.07
C ALA A 126 10.84 -9.81 3.24
N MET A 127 10.39 -8.67 3.79
CA MET A 127 9.52 -7.74 3.09
C MET A 127 10.23 -6.41 2.90
N PHE A 128 10.34 -5.98 1.65
CA PHE A 128 10.76 -4.63 1.32
C PHE A 128 9.55 -3.69 1.40
N GLY A 129 9.71 -2.50 1.97
CA GLY A 129 8.71 -1.46 1.84
C GLY A 129 9.25 -0.09 2.21
N ASP A 130 8.66 0.93 1.62
CA ASP A 130 9.14 2.30 1.62
C ASP A 130 8.03 3.31 1.95
N GLY A 131 6.77 2.87 1.97
CA GLY A 131 5.60 3.68 2.31
C GLY A 131 4.77 3.15 3.48
N HIS A 132 3.90 4.01 4.02
CA HIS A 132 3.04 3.68 5.16
C HIS A 132 2.04 2.56 4.87
N ASN A 133 1.67 2.37 3.60
CA ASN A 133 0.83 1.28 3.15
C ASN A 133 1.49 -0.11 3.33
N ASP A 134 2.82 -0.19 3.48
CA ASP A 134 3.55 -1.45 3.70
C ASP A 134 3.61 -1.86 5.18
N ILE A 135 3.44 -0.91 6.10
CA ILE A 135 3.50 -1.16 7.55
C ILE A 135 2.59 -2.34 7.97
N PRO A 136 1.32 -2.45 7.52
CA PRO A 136 0.46 -3.58 7.88
C PRO A 136 1.06 -4.95 7.57
N ALA A 137 1.73 -5.11 6.43
CA ALA A 137 2.41 -6.36 6.08
C ALA A 137 3.69 -6.58 6.89
N MET A 138 4.43 -5.50 7.15
CA MET A 138 5.64 -5.57 7.97
C MET A 138 5.35 -5.91 9.45
N LYS A 139 4.16 -5.59 9.96
CA LYS A 139 3.70 -5.94 11.31
C LYS A 139 3.40 -7.44 11.47
N VAL A 140 3.27 -8.19 10.38
CA VAL A 140 2.88 -9.59 10.44
C VAL A 140 4.00 -10.42 11.07
N ARG A 141 3.64 -11.32 11.98
CA ARG A 141 4.59 -12.20 12.66
C ARG A 141 5.46 -12.97 11.66
N ASN A 142 6.76 -13.04 11.93
CA ASN A 142 7.80 -13.67 11.10
C ASN A 142 8.09 -12.95 9.77
N VAL A 143 7.59 -11.73 9.59
CA VAL A 143 8.10 -10.83 8.56
C VAL A 143 9.31 -10.09 9.10
N ILE A 144 10.38 -10.04 8.31
CA ILE A 144 11.59 -9.26 8.56
C ILE A 144 11.51 -8.03 7.64
N PRO A 145 11.22 -6.84 8.18
CA PRO A 145 11.07 -5.67 7.34
C PRO A 145 12.44 -5.12 6.90
N LEU A 146 12.50 -4.61 5.68
CA LEU A 146 13.70 -4.11 5.04
C LEU A 146 13.39 -2.84 4.23
N SER A 147 14.27 -1.85 4.26
CA SER A 147 14.09 -0.63 3.45
C SER A 147 15.41 0.11 3.16
N PHE A 148 15.34 1.16 2.34
CA PHE A 148 16.44 2.07 2.02
C PHE A 148 16.65 3.13 3.11
N ALA A 149 17.86 3.71 3.17
CA ALA A 149 18.23 4.73 4.16
C ALA A 149 17.40 6.02 4.06
N ASN A 150 16.83 6.30 2.89
CA ASN A 150 16.00 7.48 2.60
C ASN A 150 14.50 7.19 2.58
N ALA A 151 14.04 6.06 3.12
CA ALA A 151 12.60 5.85 3.35
C ALA A 151 12.03 6.92 4.29
N HIS A 152 10.71 7.09 4.31
CA HIS A 152 10.06 8.05 5.22
C HIS A 152 10.43 7.77 6.70
N GLU A 153 10.57 8.82 7.51
CA GLU A 153 11.09 8.72 8.89
C GLU A 153 10.31 7.69 9.73
N ASP A 154 8.98 7.75 9.72
CA ASP A 154 8.10 6.77 10.38
C ASP A 154 8.39 5.31 9.98
N ILE A 155 8.75 5.07 8.71
CA ILE A 155 9.09 3.74 8.20
C ILE A 155 10.44 3.30 8.77
N GLN A 156 11.41 4.20 8.80
CA GLN A 156 12.71 3.92 9.39
C GLN A 156 12.58 3.59 10.89
N GLU A 157 11.80 4.37 11.63
CA GLU A 157 11.51 4.12 13.04
C GLU A 157 10.83 2.76 13.23
N PHE A 158 9.79 2.49 12.44
CA PHE A 158 9.07 1.23 12.49
C PHE A 158 9.99 0.02 12.24
N ILE A 159 10.86 0.09 11.23
CA ILE A 159 11.83 -0.97 10.91
C ILE A 159 12.78 -1.21 12.08
N LYS A 160 13.31 -0.13 12.68
CA LYS A 160 14.20 -0.23 13.85
C LYS A 160 13.48 -0.89 15.03
N MET A 161 12.22 -0.50 15.31
CA MET A 161 11.41 -1.10 16.37
C MET A 161 11.17 -2.59 16.16
N GLN A 162 10.93 -3.03 14.92
CA GLN A 162 10.73 -4.43 14.55
C GLN A 162 12.03 -5.24 14.42
N LYS A 163 13.20 -4.64 14.72
CA LYS A 163 14.52 -5.24 14.51
C LYS A 163 14.74 -5.70 13.06
N GLY A 164 14.18 -4.97 12.11
CA GLY A 164 14.40 -5.16 10.69
C GLY A 164 15.74 -4.58 10.22
N HIS A 165 15.89 -4.45 8.90
CA HIS A 165 17.13 -4.00 8.29
C HIS A 165 16.92 -2.72 7.50
N LEU A 166 17.50 -1.62 7.99
CA LEU A 166 17.65 -0.40 7.21
C LEU A 166 18.96 -0.46 6.44
N SER A 167 18.90 -0.30 5.12
CA SER A 167 20.10 -0.17 4.29
C SER A 167 20.89 1.07 4.67
N LYS A 168 22.21 1.06 4.44
CA LYS A 168 23.05 2.26 4.48
C LYS A 168 23.04 3.05 3.17
N PHE A 169 22.38 2.51 2.15
CA PHE A 169 22.28 3.09 0.82
C PHE A 169 20.89 3.69 0.62
N ASN A 170 20.83 4.81 -0.10
CA ASN A 170 19.58 5.38 -0.56
C ASN A 170 19.02 4.57 -1.75
N ALA A 171 17.70 4.64 -1.92
CA ALA A 171 16.99 4.16 -3.10
C ALA A 171 17.53 4.89 -4.34
N PRO A 172 17.83 4.19 -5.44
CA PRO A 172 18.06 4.84 -6.72
C PRO A 172 16.78 5.54 -7.18
N GLU A 173 16.91 6.73 -7.79
CA GLU A 173 15.79 7.45 -8.38
C GLU A 173 15.21 6.68 -9.59
N ASP A 174 13.90 6.82 -9.80
CA ASP A 174 13.15 6.25 -10.94
C ASP A 174 13.22 4.72 -11.12
N LEU A 175 13.61 3.99 -10.07
CA LEU A 175 13.72 2.53 -10.09
C LEU A 175 12.69 1.85 -9.17
N GLY A 176 12.16 0.72 -9.63
CA GLY A 176 11.19 -0.07 -8.87
C GLY A 176 11.86 -0.95 -7.80
N VAL A 177 11.04 -1.63 -7.00
CA VAL A 177 11.51 -2.50 -5.89
C VAL A 177 12.49 -3.58 -6.36
N VAL A 178 12.27 -4.18 -7.53
CA VAL A 178 13.14 -5.25 -8.06
C VAL A 178 14.52 -4.71 -8.43
N ASP A 179 14.58 -3.55 -9.09
CA ASP A 179 15.81 -2.85 -9.41
C ASP A 179 16.56 -2.41 -8.15
N GLY A 180 15.81 -1.96 -7.13
CA GLY A 180 16.34 -1.63 -5.82
C GLY A 180 17.01 -2.83 -5.13
N LEU A 181 16.38 -4.00 -5.16
CA LEU A 181 16.99 -5.24 -4.64
C LEU A 181 18.25 -5.64 -5.41
N LEU A 182 18.22 -5.51 -6.74
CA LEU A 182 19.39 -5.76 -7.58
C LEU A 182 20.54 -4.78 -7.25
N TYR A 183 20.22 -3.50 -7.05
CA TYR A 183 21.17 -2.47 -6.64
C TYR A 183 21.80 -2.80 -5.27
N LEU A 184 21.00 -3.15 -4.26
CA LEU A 184 21.51 -3.55 -2.95
C LEU A 184 22.42 -4.77 -3.04
N ALA A 185 22.05 -5.77 -3.84
CA ALA A 185 22.88 -6.95 -4.06
C ALA A 185 24.22 -6.60 -4.74
N LYS A 186 24.21 -5.72 -5.75
CA LYS A 186 25.44 -5.20 -6.38
C LYS A 186 26.33 -4.41 -5.40
N LYS A 187 25.74 -3.80 -4.36
CA LYS A 187 26.45 -3.09 -3.28
C LYS A 187 26.87 -3.99 -2.12
N ASP A 188 26.77 -5.31 -2.30
CA ASP A 188 27.10 -6.34 -1.31
C ASP A 188 26.31 -6.23 0.01
N PHE A 189 25.11 -5.67 -0.04
CA PHE A 189 24.25 -5.55 1.15
C PHE A 189 23.89 -6.91 1.74
N PHE A 190 23.66 -7.92 0.87
CA PHE A 190 23.32 -9.29 1.28
C PHE A 190 24.55 -10.19 1.51
N LYS A 191 25.77 -9.62 1.48
CA LYS A 191 27.04 -10.32 1.72
C LYS A 191 27.19 -11.56 0.82
N LYS A 192 27.50 -12.72 1.41
CA LYS A 192 27.70 -14.00 0.71
C LYS A 192 26.53 -14.41 -0.20
N ASP A 193 25.32 -13.92 0.05
CA ASP A 193 24.13 -14.27 -0.71
C ASP A 193 23.80 -13.26 -1.83
N SER A 194 24.57 -12.16 -1.95
CA SER A 194 24.41 -11.13 -2.98
C SER A 194 24.41 -11.71 -4.41
N ARG A 195 25.32 -12.64 -4.72
CA ARG A 195 25.37 -13.29 -6.05
C ARG A 195 24.11 -14.10 -6.35
N LYS A 196 23.64 -14.89 -5.38
CA LYS A 196 22.42 -15.70 -5.54
C LYS A 196 21.19 -14.83 -5.79
N ILE A 197 21.09 -13.69 -5.11
CA ILE A 197 19.99 -12.75 -5.29
C ILE A 197 20.06 -12.12 -6.68
N ILE A 198 21.25 -11.71 -7.14
CA ILE A 198 21.44 -11.21 -8.51
C ILE A 198 20.99 -12.25 -9.54
N ASP A 199 21.43 -13.50 -9.39
CA ASP A 199 21.09 -14.58 -10.33
C ASP A 199 19.59 -14.89 -10.32
N LEU A 200 18.97 -14.91 -9.14
CA LEU A 200 17.54 -15.15 -8.99
C LEU A 200 16.71 -14.03 -9.65
N ILE A 201 17.09 -12.76 -9.46
CA ILE A 201 16.43 -11.62 -10.10
C ILE A 201 16.59 -11.71 -11.62
N LYS A 202 17.80 -11.94 -12.12
CA LYS A 202 18.06 -12.08 -13.57
C LYS A 202 17.25 -13.21 -14.21
N ASN A 203 17.17 -14.35 -13.55
CA ASN A 203 16.42 -15.50 -14.07
C ASN A 203 14.91 -15.28 -14.03
N SER A 204 14.41 -14.55 -13.02
CA SER A 204 12.98 -14.29 -12.84
C SER A 204 12.49 -13.11 -13.70
N PHE A 205 13.38 -12.15 -13.99
CA PHE A 205 13.09 -10.91 -14.70
C PHE A 205 14.21 -10.60 -15.72
N PRO A 206 14.31 -11.38 -16.82
CA PRO A 206 15.42 -11.28 -17.77
C PRO A 206 15.51 -9.94 -18.52
N ASN A 207 14.44 -9.14 -18.53
CA ASN A 207 14.38 -7.85 -19.21
C ASN A 207 14.79 -6.65 -18.33
N LEU A 208 15.11 -6.86 -17.04
CA LEU A 208 15.53 -5.79 -16.12
C LEU A 208 17.06 -5.57 -16.07
N VAL A 209 17.84 -6.31 -16.87
CA VAL A 209 19.31 -6.30 -16.86
C VAL A 209 19.91 -6.12 -18.24
#